data_AF-A0A1V5WKP5-F1
#
_entry.id   AF-A0A1V5WKP5-F1
#
_cell.length_a   1.000
_cell.length_b   1.000
_cell.length_c   1.000
_cell.angle_alpha   90.00
_cell.angle_beta   90.00
_cell.angle_gamma   90.00
#
_symmetry.space_group_name_H-M   'P 1'
#
loop_
_entity.id
_entity.type
_entity.pdbx_description
1 polymer ?
#
loop_
_entity_poly.entity_id
_entity_poly.type
_entity_poly.pdbx_seq_one_letter_code
_entity_poly.pdbx_strand_id
1 'polypeptide(L)'
;MHINFKIDKNMKTNSVTYNQADELTKVVRNFLEKKSTFELDSDEKGHLLNLLMGLLIQLEEDYKLNCLDINQIQIYETTYYTFTFESVITADTNPYKGQLADAAIRFMNEFTDNDGRFISFNQLDRNNWIFQLNFSIA
;
A
#
# COMPACT_ATOMS: atom_id res chain seq x y z
N MET A 1 -14.67 47.37 11.14
CA MET A 1 -14.92 46.26 12.08
C MET A 1 -13.61 45.48 12.18
N HIS A 2 -12.85 45.62 13.27
CA HIS A 2 -11.59 44.89 13.46
C HIS A 2 -11.88 43.66 14.32
N ILE A 3 -11.71 42.48 13.73
CA ILE A 3 -11.91 41.19 14.43
C ILE A 3 -10.53 40.73 14.90
N ASN A 4 -10.29 40.76 16.21
CA ASN A 4 -9.09 40.17 16.82
C ASN A 4 -9.30 38.67 17.01
N PHE A 5 -8.55 37.86 16.27
CA PHE A 5 -8.44 36.42 16.55
C PHE A 5 -7.57 36.22 17.79
N LYS A 6 -8.19 35.87 18.92
CA LYS A 6 -7.45 35.31 20.06
C LYS A 6 -7.14 33.86 19.75
N ILE A 7 -5.89 33.58 19.39
CA ILE A 7 -5.38 32.20 19.31
C ILE A 7 -5.25 31.68 20.74
N ASP A 8 -6.00 30.64 21.07
CA ASP A 8 -5.88 29.95 22.34
C ASP A 8 -4.52 29.24 22.40
N LYS A 9 -3.66 29.66 23.34
CA LYS A 9 -2.33 29.06 23.57
C LYS A 9 -2.40 27.64 24.13
N ASN A 10 -3.60 27.15 24.45
CA ASN A 10 -3.86 25.79 24.91
C ASN A 10 -4.55 24.92 23.85
N MET A 11 -4.50 25.30 22.56
CA MET A 11 -4.87 24.39 21.48
C MET A 11 -3.89 23.21 21.53
N LYS A 12 -4.26 22.16 22.27
CA LYS A 12 -3.55 20.90 22.33
C LYS A 12 -3.34 20.50 20.87
N THR A 13 -2.09 20.46 20.45
CA THR A 13 -1.72 19.69 19.27
C THR A 13 -2.16 18.27 19.58
N ASN A 14 -3.35 17.92 19.10
CA ASN A 14 -3.71 16.52 18.96
C ASN A 14 -2.68 16.00 17.95
N SER A 15 -1.53 15.58 18.47
CA SER A 15 -0.71 14.59 17.80
C SER A 15 -1.66 13.39 17.72
N VAL A 16 -2.37 13.31 16.60
CA VAL A 16 -2.94 12.06 16.16
C VAL A 16 -1.73 11.15 16.10
N THR A 17 -1.57 10.31 17.11
CA THR A 17 -0.62 9.21 17.07
C THR A 17 -1.12 8.34 15.93
N TYR A 18 -0.63 8.59 14.72
CA TYR A 18 -0.85 7.74 13.57
C TYR A 18 -0.24 6.39 13.95
N ASN A 19 -1.07 5.46 14.42
CA ASN A 19 -0.61 4.10 14.63
C ASN A 19 -0.60 3.44 13.25
N GLN A 20 0.45 3.71 12.49
CA GLN A 20 0.62 3.32 11.10
C GLN A 20 0.49 1.80 10.93
N ALA A 21 0.90 1.04 11.95
CA ALA A 21 0.67 -0.39 12.06
C ALA A 21 -0.82 -0.79 12.15
N ASP A 22 -1.65 0.01 12.82
CA ASP A 22 -3.10 -0.24 12.90
C ASP A 22 -3.79 0.04 11.56
N GLU A 23 -3.35 1.07 10.83
CA GLU A 23 -3.88 1.38 9.50
C GLU A 23 -3.48 0.32 8.47
N LEU A 24 -2.20 -0.10 8.44
CA LEU A 24 -1.77 -1.20 7.57
C LEU A 24 -2.53 -2.49 7.89
N THR A 25 -2.71 -2.80 9.18
CA THR A 25 -3.50 -3.97 9.60
C THR A 25 -4.95 -3.89 9.09
N LYS A 26 -5.57 -2.70 9.12
CA LYS A 26 -6.92 -2.51 8.56
C LYS A 26 -6.93 -2.72 7.04
N VAL A 27 -5.95 -2.20 6.32
CA VAL A 27 -5.84 -2.38 4.85
C VAL A 27 -5.76 -3.86 4.49
N VAL A 28 -4.85 -4.62 5.13
CA VAL A 28 -4.69 -6.05 4.84
C VAL A 28 -5.92 -6.85 5.25
N ARG A 29 -6.54 -6.56 6.41
CA ARG A 29 -7.79 -7.23 6.81
C ARG A 29 -8.94 -6.95 5.84
N ASN A 30 -9.11 -5.70 5.43
CA ASN A 30 -10.14 -5.32 4.46
C ASN A 30 -9.95 -6.07 3.13
N PHE A 31 -8.71 -6.24 2.69
CA PHE A 31 -8.38 -7.05 1.52
C PHE A 31 -8.77 -8.52 1.72
N LEU A 32 -8.35 -9.15 2.82
CA LEU A 32 -8.65 -10.56 3.10
C LEU A 32 -10.15 -10.84 3.21
N GLU A 33 -10.94 -9.88 3.67
CA GLU A 33 -12.40 -9.97 3.75
C GLU A 33 -13.09 -9.78 2.38
N LYS A 34 -12.56 -8.90 1.54
CA LYS A 34 -13.19 -8.50 0.26
C LYS A 34 -12.64 -9.22 -0.96
N LYS A 35 -11.53 -9.96 -0.82
CA LYS A 35 -10.91 -10.66 -1.94
C LYS A 35 -11.95 -11.56 -2.62
N SER A 36 -11.96 -11.54 -3.95
CA SER A 36 -12.99 -12.16 -4.77
C SER A 36 -12.65 -13.60 -5.18
N THR A 37 -11.44 -14.06 -4.88
CA THR A 37 -10.98 -15.42 -5.21
C THR A 37 -11.21 -16.41 -4.07
N PHE A 38 -11.20 -17.71 -4.40
CA PHE A 38 -11.24 -18.95 -3.58
C PHE A 38 -11.32 -18.79 -2.05
N GLU A 39 -12.23 -19.50 -1.39
CA GLU A 39 -12.30 -19.49 0.07
C GLU A 39 -10.99 -20.03 0.67
N LEU A 40 -10.36 -19.20 1.51
CA LEU A 40 -9.20 -19.60 2.30
C LEU A 40 -9.67 -20.07 3.67
N ASP A 41 -9.07 -21.14 4.18
CA ASP A 41 -9.25 -21.55 5.56
C ASP A 41 -8.59 -20.55 6.54
N SER A 42 -8.73 -20.80 7.85
CA SER A 42 -8.17 -19.89 8.86
C SER A 42 -6.66 -19.81 8.83
N ASP A 43 -5.99 -20.92 8.51
CA ASP A 43 -4.54 -21.03 8.57
C ASP A 43 -3.94 -20.37 7.33
N GLU A 44 -4.52 -20.61 6.15
CA GLU A 44 -4.19 -19.94 4.90
C GLU A 44 -4.40 -18.41 4.99
N LYS A 45 -5.49 -17.95 5.62
CA LYS A 45 -5.69 -16.53 5.91
C LYS A 45 -4.62 -15.97 6.83
N GLY A 46 -4.23 -16.71 7.86
CA GLY A 46 -3.17 -16.34 8.78
C GLY A 46 -1.81 -16.23 8.08
N HIS A 47 -1.50 -17.19 7.21
CA HIS A 47 -0.27 -17.19 6.42
C HIS A 47 -0.24 -16.01 5.44
N LEU A 48 -1.32 -15.77 4.70
CA LEU A 48 -1.42 -14.66 3.76
C LEU A 48 -1.33 -13.30 4.48
N LEU A 49 -1.98 -13.16 5.63
CA LEU A 49 -1.87 -11.98 6.48
C LEU A 49 -0.42 -11.71 6.88
N ASN A 50 0.28 -12.73 7.41
CA ASN A 50 1.66 -12.57 7.88
C ASN A 50 2.62 -12.24 6.74
N LEU A 51 2.46 -12.89 5.59
CA LEU A 51 3.23 -12.62 4.38
C LEU A 51 3.04 -11.16 3.93
N LEU A 52 1.79 -10.74 3.73
CA LEU A 52 1.49 -9.38 3.29
C LEU A 52 1.98 -8.33 4.27
N MET A 53 1.75 -8.52 5.58
CA MET A 53 2.24 -7.59 6.58
C MET A 53 3.76 -7.44 6.53
N GLY A 54 4.50 -8.56 6.45
CA GLY A 54 5.97 -8.52 6.37
C GLY A 54 6.48 -7.76 5.15
N LEU A 55 5.95 -8.07 3.96
CA LEU A 55 6.35 -7.45 2.71
C LEU A 55 6.00 -5.95 2.65
N LEU A 56 4.82 -5.57 3.16
CA LEU A 56 4.37 -4.18 3.17
C LEU A 56 5.13 -3.33 4.20
N ILE A 57 5.46 -3.89 5.38
CA ILE A 57 6.34 -3.23 6.36
C ILE A 57 7.71 -2.97 5.76
N GLN A 58 8.27 -3.93 5.00
CA GLN A 58 9.56 -3.74 4.36
C GLN A 58 9.52 -2.60 3.32
N LEU A 59 8.46 -2.51 2.50
CA LEU A 59 8.29 -1.39 1.57
C LEU A 59 8.22 -0.03 2.30
N GLU A 60 7.55 0.02 3.45
CA GLU A 60 7.50 1.21 4.29
C GLU A 60 8.88 1.55 4.88
N GLU A 61 9.57 0.59 5.48
CA GLU A 61 10.82 0.83 6.19
C GLU A 61 11.96 1.23 5.22
N ASP A 62 12.14 0.45 4.16
CA ASP A 62 13.26 0.60 3.22
C ASP A 62 13.00 1.70 2.18
N TYR A 63 11.74 1.82 1.72
CA TYR A 63 11.40 2.66 0.57
C TYR A 63 10.41 3.77 0.92
N LYS A 64 9.92 3.88 2.15
CA LYS A 64 8.91 4.89 2.55
C LYS A 64 7.62 4.82 1.74
N LEU A 65 7.29 3.63 1.24
CA LEU A 65 6.06 3.33 0.51
C LEU A 65 5.04 2.68 1.44
N ASN A 66 4.03 3.46 1.83
CA ASN A 66 2.92 3.00 2.67
C ASN A 66 1.81 2.43 1.80
N CYS A 67 1.29 1.26 2.15
CA CYS A 67 0.12 0.70 1.47
C CYS A 67 -1.17 1.39 1.94
N LEU A 68 -1.90 1.99 1.00
CA LEU A 68 -3.18 2.63 1.27
C LEU A 68 -4.37 1.71 0.99
N ASP A 69 -4.28 0.89 -0.05
CA ASP A 69 -5.38 0.05 -0.49
C ASP A 69 -4.90 -1.13 -1.32
N ILE A 70 -5.65 -2.23 -1.27
CA ILE A 70 -5.38 -3.45 -2.03
C ILE A 70 -6.70 -3.93 -2.61
N ASN A 71 -6.78 -3.99 -3.94
CA ASN A 71 -7.92 -4.52 -4.66
C ASN A 71 -7.53 -5.77 -5.44
N GLN A 72 -8.50 -6.69 -5.54
CA GLN A 72 -8.35 -7.91 -6.30
C GLN A 72 -9.64 -8.24 -7.06
N ILE A 73 -9.50 -8.54 -8.34
CA ILE A 73 -10.60 -8.94 -9.20
C ILE A 73 -10.21 -10.20 -9.97
N GLN A 74 -11.03 -11.23 -9.88
CA GLN A 74 -10.90 -12.42 -10.73
C GLN A 74 -11.73 -12.26 -12.01
N ILE A 75 -11.10 -12.49 -13.16
CA ILE A 75 -11.77 -12.51 -14.47
C ILE A 75 -11.40 -13.82 -15.15
N TYR A 76 -12.37 -14.72 -15.26
CA TYR A 76 -12.15 -16.11 -15.69
C TYR A 76 -11.08 -16.80 -14.81
N GLU A 77 -9.99 -17.25 -15.41
CA GLU A 77 -8.90 -17.95 -14.74
C GLU A 77 -7.85 -16.97 -14.19
N THR A 78 -7.84 -15.72 -14.66
CA THR A 78 -6.83 -14.74 -14.26
C THR A 78 -7.28 -13.88 -13.08
N THR A 79 -6.43 -13.77 -12.07
CA THR A 79 -6.63 -12.85 -10.94
C THR A 79 -5.78 -11.60 -11.13
N TYR A 80 -6.40 -10.43 -11.04
CA TYR A 80 -5.74 -9.13 -11.14
C TYR A 80 -5.64 -8.49 -9.76
N TYR A 81 -4.47 -7.94 -9.46
CA TYR A 81 -4.17 -7.24 -8.22
C TYR A 81 -3.80 -5.80 -8.50
N THR A 82 -4.30 -4.91 -7.63
CA THR A 82 -3.98 -3.50 -7.61
C THR A 82 -3.58 -3.10 -6.20
N PHE A 83 -2.34 -2.66 -6.02
CA PHE A 83 -1.88 -2.08 -4.76
C PHE A 83 -1.69 -0.57 -4.95
N THR A 84 -2.30 0.22 -4.07
CA THR A 84 -2.13 1.67 -4.03
C THR A 84 -1.20 2.04 -2.89
N PHE A 85 -0.16 2.80 -3.20
CA PHE A 85 0.85 3.23 -2.24
C PHE A 85 0.93 4.75 -2.14
N GLU A 86 1.28 5.22 -0.95
CA GLU A 86 1.73 6.60 -0.68
C GLU A 86 3.21 6.60 -0.33
N SER A 87 3.99 7.39 -1.05
CA SER A 87 5.37 7.71 -0.72
C SER A 87 5.39 8.85 0.29
N VAL A 88 5.96 8.59 1.47
CA VAL A 88 6.06 9.60 2.56
C VAL A 88 7.09 10.68 2.23
N ILE A 89 7.97 10.42 1.27
CA ILE A 89 8.90 11.41 0.72
C ILE A 89 8.57 11.71 -0.74
N THR A 90 8.78 12.96 -1.15
CA THR A 90 8.59 13.34 -2.55
C THR A 90 9.56 12.59 -3.43
N ALA A 91 9.04 11.79 -4.37
CA ALA A 91 9.84 11.16 -5.40
C ALA A 91 10.16 12.16 -6.53
N ASP A 92 10.81 13.27 -6.19
CA ASP A 92 11.14 14.36 -7.12
C ASP A 92 12.42 14.08 -7.94
N THR A 93 13.26 13.15 -7.51
CA THR A 93 14.45 12.72 -8.25
C THR A 93 14.19 11.44 -9.05
N ASN A 94 14.62 11.44 -10.32
CA ASN A 94 14.49 10.31 -11.25
C ASN A 94 15.06 8.97 -10.70
N PRO A 95 16.18 8.95 -9.94
CA PRO A 95 16.72 7.72 -9.35
C PRO A 95 15.78 7.07 -8.33
N TYR A 96 15.10 7.85 -7.50
CA TYR A 96 14.22 7.30 -6.47
C TYR A 96 12.96 6.68 -7.09
N LYS A 97 12.39 7.29 -8.15
CA LYS A 97 11.29 6.65 -8.92
C LYS A 97 11.67 5.28 -9.50
N GLY A 98 12.90 5.14 -10.01
CA GLY A 98 13.42 3.86 -10.47
C GLY A 98 13.51 2.83 -9.33
N GLN A 99 13.99 3.25 -8.17
CA GLN A 99 14.05 2.38 -6.98
C GLN A 99 12.68 1.93 -6.51
N LEU A 100 11.67 2.82 -6.55
CA LEU A 100 10.29 2.44 -6.19
C LEU A 100 9.71 1.40 -7.15
N ALA A 101 9.98 1.53 -8.45
CA ALA A 101 9.54 0.54 -9.44
C ALA A 101 10.24 -0.81 -9.23
N ASP A 102 11.55 -0.81 -8.98
CA ASP A 102 12.31 -2.04 -8.68
C ASP A 102 11.80 -2.71 -7.39
N ALA A 103 11.53 -1.93 -6.34
CA ALA A 103 10.96 -2.41 -5.08
C ALA A 103 9.56 -3.01 -5.28
N ALA A 104 8.71 -2.35 -6.07
CA ALA A 104 7.37 -2.84 -6.38
C ALA A 104 7.39 -4.17 -7.16
N ILE A 105 8.35 -4.34 -8.08
CA ILE A 105 8.54 -5.61 -8.81
C ILE A 105 9.03 -6.71 -7.87
N ARG A 106 9.99 -6.42 -6.97
CA ARG A 106 10.45 -7.38 -5.95
C ARG A 106 9.31 -7.81 -5.03
N PHE A 107 8.55 -6.85 -4.52
CA PHE A 107 7.35 -7.09 -3.73
C PHE A 107 6.37 -8.03 -4.46
N MET A 108 6.06 -7.77 -5.73
CA MET A 108 5.19 -8.63 -6.53
C MET A 108 5.74 -10.05 -6.61
N ASN A 109 7.03 -10.20 -6.95
CA ASN A 109 7.65 -11.52 -7.09
C ASN A 109 7.62 -12.29 -5.76
N GLU A 110 7.92 -11.65 -4.64
CA GLU A 110 7.89 -12.30 -3.32
C GLU A 110 6.46 -12.64 -2.87
N PHE A 111 5.51 -11.75 -3.13
CA PHE A 111 4.10 -11.97 -2.79
C PHE A 111 3.47 -13.11 -3.59
N THR A 112 3.88 -13.27 -4.85
CA THR A 112 3.30 -14.24 -5.79
C THR A 112 4.17 -15.49 -5.99
N ASP A 113 5.25 -15.63 -5.23
CA ASP A 113 6.27 -16.67 -5.45
C ASP A 113 6.75 -16.74 -6.93
N ASN A 114 6.94 -15.58 -7.55
CA ASN A 114 7.32 -15.38 -8.95
C ASN A 114 6.26 -15.78 -10.00
N ASP A 115 5.04 -16.13 -9.60
CA ASP A 115 3.93 -16.40 -10.54
C ASP A 115 3.27 -15.10 -11.05
N GLY A 116 3.59 -13.96 -10.44
CA GLY A 116 3.06 -12.66 -10.80
C GLY A 116 3.56 -12.17 -12.16
N ARG A 117 2.62 -11.77 -13.01
CA ARG A 117 2.89 -11.06 -14.25
C ARG A 117 2.69 -9.56 -14.05
N PHE A 118 3.79 -8.81 -14.08
CA PHE A 118 3.77 -7.35 -14.04
C PHE A 118 2.92 -6.76 -15.16
N ILE A 119 2.07 -5.78 -14.83
CA ILE A 119 1.28 -5.01 -15.80
C ILE A 119 1.79 -3.56 -15.85
N SER A 120 1.84 -2.87 -14.71
CA SER A 120 2.26 -1.46 -14.66
C SER A 120 2.61 -1.01 -13.25
N PHE A 121 3.47 0.01 -13.15
CA PHE A 121 3.67 0.81 -11.93
C PHE A 121 3.50 2.30 -12.29
N ASN A 122 2.36 2.88 -11.91
CA ASN A 122 1.96 4.21 -12.36
C ASN A 122 1.94 5.21 -11.22
N GLN A 123 2.35 6.44 -11.50
CA GLN A 123 2.11 7.57 -10.63
C GLN A 123 0.71 8.16 -10.91
N LEU A 124 -0.08 8.39 -9.86
CA LEU A 124 -1.46 8.86 -9.97
C LEU A 124 -1.63 10.36 -9.70
N ASP A 125 -0.70 10.97 -8.97
CA ASP A 125 -0.78 12.37 -8.55
C ASP A 125 0.34 13.22 -9.18
N ARG A 126 0.27 14.55 -9.07
CA ARG A 126 1.32 15.44 -9.62
C ARG A 126 2.52 15.61 -8.69
N ASN A 127 2.39 15.29 -7.40
CA ASN A 127 3.44 15.49 -6.40
C ASN A 127 4.36 14.27 -6.26
N ASN A 128 4.10 13.19 -7.02
CA ASN A 128 4.86 11.93 -6.98
C ASN A 128 4.76 11.25 -5.61
N TRP A 129 3.58 11.29 -5.01
CA TRP A 129 3.29 10.64 -3.73
C TRP A 129 2.44 9.40 -3.90
N ILE A 130 1.53 9.36 -4.87
CA ILE A 130 0.61 8.23 -5.03
C ILE A 130 1.04 7.37 -6.20
N PHE A 131 1.25 6.09 -5.91
CA PHE A 131 1.67 5.08 -6.88
C PHE A 131 0.70 3.90 -6.89
N GLN A 132 0.57 3.27 -8.04
CA GLN A 132 -0.27 2.10 -8.23
C GLN A 132 0.51 0.99 -8.93
N LEU A 133 0.69 -0.13 -8.24
CA LEU A 133 1.22 -1.37 -8.80
C LEU A 133 0.06 -2.24 -9.26
N ASN A 134 0.11 -2.67 -10.53
CA ASN A 134 -0.84 -3.60 -11.11
C ASN A 134 -0.11 -4.83 -11.63
N PHE A 135 -0.62 -6.01 -11.30
CA PHE A 135 -0.12 -7.29 -11.79
C PHE A 135 -1.25 -8.33 -11.85
N SER A 136 -0.98 -9.47 -12.47
CA SER A 136 -1.91 -10.60 -12.51
C SER A 136 -1.25 -11.93 -12.21
N ILE A 137 -2.06 -12.92 -11.85
CA ILE A 137 -1.68 -14.33 -11.72
C ILE A 137 -2.66 -15.13 -12.59
N ALA A 138 -2.14 -16.04 -13.42
CA ALA A 138 -2.93 -16.86 -14.34
C ALA A 138 -3.34 -18.20 -13.74
#